data_AF-A0A8S3EMZ5-F1
#
_entry.id   AF-A0A8S3EMZ5-F1
#
_cell.length_a   1.000
_cell.length_b   1.000
_cell.length_c   1.000
_cell.angle_alpha   90.00
_cell.angle_beta   90.00
_cell.angle_gamma   90.00
#
_symmetry.space_group_name_H-M   'P 1'
#
loop_
_entity.id
_entity.type
_entity.pdbx_description
1 polymer ?
#
loop_
_entity_poly.entity_id
_entity_poly.type
_entity_poly.pdbx_seq_one_letter_code
_entity_poly.pdbx_strand_id
1 'polypeptide(L)'
;KTRLITRDDLVVDWRLLHKWAKVILHNHDESYSLVSVPNDIESSLFYCIRGCRPYFSESATQEILDEFRPYLCPFDSAFSDTMRIFELFLPVHLPLNLHEKGFKLWLPEFLGIWESIYSNPGWELNMVNLFSLLAWCNIGYIDWEPWLPRIFTRILKSFSLPVGKLQVSLQQYHYSMSSVTTWIVAMLGNGSSCLQHLQDLFTAIKNFYHPSNSGKFQQDLISFLSKLAQAFVDRVH
;
A
#
# COMPACT_ATOMS: atom_id res chain seq x y z
N LYS A 1 -16.94 3.61 7.39
CA LYS A 1 -18.40 3.87 7.30
C LYS A 1 -18.98 3.20 6.04
N THR A 2 -19.05 1.87 6.04
CA THR A 2 -19.58 1.02 4.96
C THR A 2 -20.69 0.13 5.54
N ARG A 3 -21.59 0.74 6.33
CA ARG A 3 -22.61 0.02 7.10
C ARG A 3 -24.03 0.19 6.53
N LEU A 4 -24.19 0.95 5.43
CA LEU A 4 -25.52 1.30 4.89
C LEU A 4 -25.86 0.59 3.58
N ILE A 5 -24.85 0.19 2.79
CA ILE A 5 -25.01 -0.49 1.51
C ILE A 5 -24.15 -1.75 1.57
N THR A 6 -24.74 -2.90 1.30
CA THR A 6 -24.06 -4.19 1.23
C THR A 6 -23.64 -4.51 -0.20
N ARG A 7 -22.84 -5.57 -0.38
CA ARG A 7 -22.44 -6.05 -1.71
C ARG A 7 -23.62 -6.63 -2.51
N ASP A 8 -24.67 -7.06 -1.83
CA ASP A 8 -25.87 -7.58 -2.47
C ASP A 8 -26.76 -6.43 -2.99
N ASP A 9 -26.63 -5.23 -2.41
CA ASP A 9 -27.40 -4.05 -2.80
C ASP A 9 -26.81 -3.31 -4.02
N LEU A 10 -25.50 -3.46 -4.26
CA LEU A 10 -24.79 -2.71 -5.30
C LEU A 10 -23.65 -3.54 -5.90
N VAL A 11 -23.66 -3.64 -7.23
CA VAL A 11 -22.54 -4.18 -8.02
C VAL A 11 -22.04 -3.09 -8.97
N VAL A 12 -20.76 -2.73 -8.82
CA VAL A 12 -20.10 -1.73 -9.66
C VAL A 12 -19.16 -2.42 -10.64
N ASP A 13 -19.27 -2.06 -11.93
CA ASP A 13 -18.32 -2.52 -12.95
C ASP A 13 -17.00 -1.76 -12.85
N TRP A 14 -15.94 -2.48 -12.51
CA TRP A 14 -14.60 -1.93 -12.37
C TRP A 14 -14.02 -1.46 -13.72
N ARG A 15 -14.44 -2.06 -14.85
CA ARG A 15 -13.93 -1.69 -16.18
C ARG A 15 -14.34 -0.29 -16.58
N LEU A 16 -15.55 0.15 -16.21
CA LEU A 16 -16.02 1.51 -16.45
C LEU A 16 -15.12 2.53 -15.75
N LEU A 17 -14.81 2.28 -14.47
CA LEU A 17 -13.91 3.12 -13.68
C LEU A 17 -12.48 3.07 -14.21
N HIS A 18 -12.00 1.90 -14.64
CA HIS A 18 -10.69 1.76 -15.27
C HIS A 18 -10.59 2.54 -16.58
N LYS A 19 -11.64 2.53 -17.42
CA LYS A 19 -11.72 3.33 -18.63
C LYS A 19 -11.58 4.83 -18.32
N TRP A 20 -12.27 5.32 -17.29
CA TRP A 20 -12.14 6.72 -16.86
C TRP A 20 -10.76 7.04 -16.31
N ALA A 21 -10.20 6.15 -15.49
CA ALA A 21 -8.83 6.29 -15.00
C ALA A 21 -7.83 6.34 -16.17
N LYS A 22 -7.98 5.50 -17.19
CA LYS A 22 -7.12 5.52 -18.37
C LYS A 22 -7.20 6.87 -19.10
N VAL A 23 -8.40 7.39 -19.34
CA VAL A 23 -8.61 8.67 -20.03
C VAL A 23 -8.00 9.83 -19.24
N ILE A 24 -8.18 9.86 -17.92
CA ILE A 24 -7.69 10.96 -17.08
C ILE A 24 -6.17 10.88 -16.87
N LEU A 25 -5.63 9.67 -16.68
CA LEU A 25 -4.20 9.47 -16.35
C LEU A 25 -3.28 9.47 -17.58
N HIS A 26 -3.79 9.09 -18.75
CA HIS A 26 -3.02 9.01 -20.00
C HIS A 26 -3.51 10.04 -21.03
N ASN A 27 -4.03 11.17 -20.56
CA ASN A 27 -4.55 12.21 -21.44
C ASN A 27 -3.38 12.92 -22.16
N HIS A 28 -2.94 12.36 -23.29
CA HIS A 28 -1.89 12.97 -24.11
C HIS A 28 -2.22 14.41 -24.52
N ASP A 29 -3.50 14.77 -24.60
CA ASP A 29 -3.97 16.10 -24.99
C ASP A 29 -3.74 17.19 -23.92
N GLU A 30 -3.47 16.80 -22.66
CA GLU A 30 -3.04 17.74 -21.61
C GLU A 30 -1.63 18.28 -21.91
N SER A 31 -0.74 17.44 -22.45
CA SER A 31 0.59 17.87 -22.89
C SER A 31 0.57 18.88 -24.05
N TYR A 32 -0.55 18.92 -24.78
CA TYR A 32 -0.82 19.90 -25.84
C TYR A 32 -1.74 21.06 -25.38
N SER A 33 -2.11 21.13 -24.10
CA SER A 33 -3.02 22.14 -23.52
C SER A 33 -4.40 22.22 -24.21
N LEU A 34 -4.85 21.15 -24.85
CA LEU A 34 -6.12 21.11 -25.58
C LEU A 34 -7.33 20.90 -24.67
N VAL A 35 -7.11 20.40 -23.44
CA VAL A 35 -8.12 20.17 -22.41
C VAL A 35 -7.59 20.65 -21.07
N SER A 36 -8.37 21.46 -20.35
CA SER A 36 -8.07 21.85 -18.96
C SER A 36 -8.83 20.92 -18.03
N VAL A 37 -8.11 20.06 -17.30
CA VAL A 37 -8.69 19.18 -16.29
C VAL A 37 -8.46 19.81 -14.90
N PRO A 38 -9.45 19.78 -13.98
CA PRO A 38 -9.24 20.32 -12.63
C PRO A 38 -8.08 19.60 -11.91
N ASN A 39 -7.25 20.35 -11.18
CA ASN A 39 -6.08 19.80 -10.46
C ASN A 39 -6.42 18.65 -9.50
N ASP A 40 -7.65 18.62 -8.96
CA ASP A 40 -8.08 17.62 -7.97
C ASP A 40 -8.81 16.40 -8.58
N ILE A 41 -8.93 16.34 -9.91
CA ILE A 41 -9.71 15.31 -10.60
C ILE A 41 -9.16 13.90 -10.34
N GLU A 42 -7.84 13.73 -10.33
CA GLU A 42 -7.17 12.44 -10.15
C GLU A 42 -7.39 11.94 -8.73
N SER A 43 -7.17 12.81 -7.73
CA SER A 43 -7.42 12.51 -6.32
C SER A 43 -8.89 12.16 -6.07
N SER A 44 -9.82 12.89 -6.68
CA SER A 44 -11.27 12.65 -6.57
C SER A 44 -11.66 11.31 -7.20
N LEU A 45 -11.10 10.99 -8.37
CA LEU A 45 -11.30 9.71 -9.03
C LEU A 45 -10.76 8.56 -8.20
N PHE A 46 -9.55 8.68 -7.65
CA PHE A 46 -8.95 7.64 -6.80
C PHE A 46 -9.77 7.41 -5.53
N TYR A 47 -10.28 8.48 -4.92
CA TYR A 47 -11.20 8.37 -3.79
C TYR A 47 -12.48 7.62 -4.17
N CYS A 48 -13.06 7.96 -5.33
CA CYS A 48 -14.24 7.28 -5.88
C CYS A 48 -13.98 5.79 -6.12
N ILE A 49 -12.90 5.45 -6.82
CA ILE A 49 -12.51 4.05 -7.11
C ILE A 49 -12.36 3.27 -5.80
N ARG A 50 -11.61 3.81 -4.82
CA ARG A 50 -11.41 3.15 -3.52
C ARG A 50 -12.72 2.97 -2.77
N GLY A 51 -13.66 3.90 -2.88
CA GLY A 51 -15.01 3.81 -2.31
C GLY A 51 -15.93 2.81 -3.02
N CYS A 52 -15.77 2.65 -4.33
CA CYS A 52 -16.52 1.69 -5.15
C CYS A 52 -15.98 0.26 -5.08
N ARG A 53 -14.68 0.11 -4.79
CA ARG A 53 -14.00 -1.19 -4.71
C ARG A 53 -14.72 -2.21 -3.83
N PRO A 54 -15.26 -1.83 -2.64
CA PRO A 54 -16.22 -2.62 -1.86
C PRO A 54 -17.32 -3.36 -2.61
N TYR A 55 -17.71 -2.88 -3.78
CA TYR A 55 -18.88 -3.31 -4.54
C TYR A 55 -18.54 -3.92 -5.91
N PHE A 56 -17.26 -4.14 -6.22
CA PHE A 56 -16.90 -4.89 -7.44
C PHE A 56 -17.40 -6.33 -7.37
N SER A 57 -17.69 -6.94 -8.52
CA SER A 57 -18.16 -8.34 -8.59
C SER A 57 -17.18 -9.32 -7.93
N GLU A 58 -17.63 -10.54 -7.63
CA GLU A 58 -16.75 -11.59 -7.10
C GLU A 58 -15.71 -12.08 -8.13
N SER A 59 -15.98 -11.92 -9.43
CA SER A 59 -15.07 -12.26 -10.52
C SER A 59 -14.02 -11.16 -10.79
N ALA A 60 -14.24 -9.94 -10.27
CA ALA A 60 -13.42 -8.78 -10.59
C ALA A 60 -11.94 -8.99 -10.29
N THR A 61 -11.59 -9.64 -9.17
CA THR A 61 -10.19 -9.94 -8.84
C THR A 61 -9.52 -10.74 -9.95
N GLN A 62 -10.15 -11.84 -10.38
CA GLN A 62 -9.61 -12.72 -11.42
C GLN A 62 -9.51 -11.96 -12.75
N GLU A 63 -10.55 -11.23 -13.13
CA GLU A 63 -10.56 -10.44 -14.37
C GLU A 63 -9.46 -9.37 -14.42
N ILE A 64 -9.25 -8.65 -13.31
CA ILE A 64 -8.18 -7.66 -13.18
C ILE A 64 -6.81 -8.36 -13.31
N LEU A 65 -6.62 -9.50 -12.64
CA LEU A 65 -5.38 -10.25 -12.76
C LEU A 65 -5.16 -10.75 -14.20
N ASP A 66 -6.17 -11.33 -14.84
CA ASP A 66 -6.05 -11.84 -16.21
C ASP A 66 -5.67 -10.72 -17.21
N GLU A 67 -6.18 -9.51 -17.01
CA GLU A 67 -5.88 -8.36 -17.86
C GLU A 67 -4.46 -7.79 -17.62
N PHE A 68 -4.02 -7.71 -16.36
CA PHE A 68 -2.80 -6.96 -16.00
C PHE A 68 -1.58 -7.81 -15.62
N ARG A 69 -1.77 -9.09 -15.32
CA ARG A 69 -0.67 -10.01 -14.95
C ARG A 69 0.43 -10.13 -16.04
N PRO A 70 0.15 -10.04 -17.35
CA PRO A 70 1.21 -10.02 -18.37
C PRO A 70 2.23 -8.88 -18.22
N TYR A 71 1.86 -7.78 -17.53
CA TYR A 71 2.73 -6.62 -17.31
C TYR A 71 3.52 -6.70 -15.99
N LEU A 72 3.47 -7.83 -15.28
CA LEU A 72 4.23 -8.09 -14.04
C LEU A 72 5.71 -8.43 -14.29
N CYS A 73 6.40 -7.69 -15.16
CA CYS A 73 7.86 -7.74 -15.25
C CYS A 73 8.49 -6.59 -14.45
N PRO A 74 9.12 -6.83 -13.29
CA PRO A 74 9.65 -5.75 -12.43
C PRO A 74 10.75 -4.87 -13.06
N PHE A 75 11.29 -5.31 -14.20
CA PHE A 75 12.31 -4.62 -14.97
C PHE A 75 11.72 -3.78 -16.12
N ASP A 76 10.42 -3.89 -16.38
CA ASP A 76 9.71 -3.11 -17.39
C ASP A 76 9.09 -1.84 -16.75
N SER A 77 9.10 -0.73 -17.49
CA SER A 77 8.44 0.51 -17.06
C SER A 77 6.94 0.34 -16.83
N ALA A 78 6.29 -0.55 -17.58
CA ALA A 78 4.86 -0.83 -17.45
C ALA A 78 4.49 -1.39 -16.06
N PHE A 79 5.44 -1.99 -15.34
CA PHE A 79 5.21 -2.55 -14.02
C PHE A 79 4.71 -1.52 -13.01
N SER A 80 5.25 -0.30 -13.06
CA SER A 80 4.87 0.76 -12.12
C SER A 80 3.43 1.19 -12.30
N ASP A 81 2.99 1.40 -13.55
CA ASP A 81 1.61 1.74 -13.86
C ASP A 81 0.66 0.60 -13.49
N THR A 82 1.08 -0.64 -13.75
CA THR A 82 0.33 -1.85 -13.40
C THR A 82 0.18 -1.99 -11.88
N MET A 83 1.23 -1.73 -11.09
CA MET A 83 1.15 -1.72 -9.63
C MET A 83 0.19 -0.65 -9.11
N ARG A 84 0.16 0.53 -9.73
CA ARG A 84 -0.80 1.58 -9.38
C ARG A 84 -2.24 1.14 -9.67
N ILE A 85 -2.49 0.44 -10.78
CA ILE A 85 -3.80 -0.14 -11.08
C ILE A 85 -4.18 -1.17 -10.01
N PHE A 86 -3.28 -2.09 -9.65
CA PHE A 86 -3.58 -3.08 -8.62
C PHE A 86 -3.88 -2.45 -7.25
N GLU A 87 -3.12 -1.43 -6.83
CA GLU A 87 -3.39 -0.71 -5.58
C GLU A 87 -4.81 -0.10 -5.57
N LEU A 88 -5.24 0.47 -6.70
CA LEU A 88 -6.53 1.13 -6.83
C LEU A 88 -7.69 0.14 -6.95
N PHE A 89 -7.53 -0.93 -7.74
CA PHE A 89 -8.64 -1.75 -8.21
C PHE A 89 -8.77 -3.12 -7.54
N LEU A 90 -7.69 -3.74 -7.03
CA LEU A 90 -7.80 -5.09 -6.47
C LEU A 90 -8.71 -5.10 -5.22
N PRO A 91 -9.77 -5.93 -5.19
CA PRO A 91 -10.60 -6.07 -4.00
C PRO A 91 -9.81 -6.63 -2.82
N VAL A 92 -9.87 -5.95 -1.67
CA VAL A 92 -9.22 -6.38 -0.41
C VAL A 92 -10.20 -6.62 0.74
N HIS A 93 -11.47 -6.25 0.57
CA HIS A 93 -12.53 -6.26 1.59
C HIS A 93 -13.52 -7.42 1.40
N LEU A 94 -13.16 -8.42 0.60
CA LEU A 94 -14.06 -9.54 0.31
C LEU A 94 -14.39 -10.31 1.61
N PRO A 95 -15.64 -10.80 1.76
CA PRO A 95 -16.01 -11.58 2.94
C PRO A 95 -15.28 -12.92 2.96
N LEU A 96 -15.26 -13.55 4.14
CA LEU A 96 -14.47 -14.77 4.42
C LEU A 96 -14.71 -15.91 3.42
N ASN A 97 -15.96 -16.14 3.05
CA ASN A 97 -16.35 -17.17 2.08
C ASN A 97 -15.80 -16.91 0.66
N LEU A 98 -15.34 -15.70 0.37
CA LEU A 98 -14.80 -15.28 -0.93
C LEU A 98 -13.30 -14.98 -0.90
N HIS A 99 -12.58 -15.26 0.20
CA HIS A 99 -11.13 -15.04 0.26
C HIS A 99 -10.35 -15.78 -0.83
N GLU A 100 -10.80 -16.98 -1.23
CA GLU A 100 -10.23 -17.76 -2.34
C GLU A 100 -10.34 -17.04 -3.69
N LYS A 101 -11.40 -16.23 -3.89
CA LYS A 101 -11.58 -15.38 -5.09
C LYS A 101 -10.97 -13.98 -4.93
N GLY A 102 -10.32 -13.73 -3.79
CA GLY A 102 -9.78 -12.44 -3.41
C GLY A 102 -8.26 -12.46 -3.36
N PHE A 103 -7.72 -12.04 -2.22
CA PHE A 103 -6.28 -11.86 -2.04
C PHE A 103 -5.47 -13.15 -2.19
N LYS A 104 -6.07 -14.32 -1.99
CA LYS A 104 -5.37 -15.61 -2.15
C LYS A 104 -4.95 -15.87 -3.61
N LEU A 105 -5.57 -15.22 -4.59
CA LEU A 105 -5.20 -15.36 -6.01
C LEU A 105 -3.89 -14.66 -6.40
N TRP A 106 -3.46 -13.65 -5.63
CA TRP A 106 -2.35 -12.77 -6.00
C TRP A 106 -1.33 -12.52 -4.89
N LEU A 107 -1.73 -12.59 -3.61
CA LEU A 107 -0.83 -12.27 -2.49
C LEU A 107 0.46 -13.10 -2.50
N PRO A 108 0.44 -14.44 -2.71
CA PRO A 108 1.68 -15.22 -2.74
C PRO A 108 2.63 -14.80 -3.85
N GLU A 109 2.12 -14.53 -5.05
CA GLU A 109 2.91 -14.06 -6.19
C GLU A 109 3.52 -12.69 -5.91
N PHE A 110 2.72 -11.77 -5.38
CA PHE A 110 3.15 -10.40 -5.12
C PHE A 110 4.20 -10.35 -4.00
N LEU A 111 4.05 -11.17 -2.96
CA LEU A 111 5.06 -11.32 -1.91
C LEU A 111 6.35 -11.92 -2.46
N GLY A 112 6.27 -12.92 -3.37
CA GLY A 112 7.44 -13.48 -4.04
C GLY A 112 8.19 -12.46 -4.89
N ILE A 113 7.46 -11.64 -5.67
CA ILE A 113 8.06 -10.53 -6.42
C ILE A 113 8.73 -9.53 -5.46
N TRP A 114 8.00 -9.13 -4.42
CA TRP A 114 8.50 -8.18 -3.43
C TRP A 114 9.73 -8.71 -2.69
N GLU A 115 9.82 -10.00 -2.41
CA GLU A 115 10.99 -10.62 -1.76
C GLU A 115 12.22 -10.64 -2.66
N SER A 116 12.00 -10.96 -3.95
CA SER A 116 13.08 -11.15 -4.93
C SER A 116 13.91 -9.89 -5.22
N ILE A 117 13.40 -8.71 -4.87
CA ILE A 117 13.99 -7.43 -5.26
C ILE A 117 14.61 -6.73 -4.05
N TYR A 118 15.91 -6.45 -4.11
CA TYR A 118 16.65 -5.84 -3.00
C TYR A 118 16.75 -4.31 -3.09
N SER A 119 16.43 -3.74 -4.25
CA SER A 119 16.32 -2.29 -4.45
C SER A 119 14.99 -1.75 -3.89
N ASN A 120 14.87 -0.41 -3.84
CA ASN A 120 13.64 0.32 -3.53
C ASN A 120 13.12 1.01 -4.81
N PRO A 121 12.51 0.26 -5.74
CA PRO A 121 11.96 0.81 -6.97
C PRO A 121 10.70 1.63 -6.71
N GLY A 122 10.38 2.60 -7.58
CA GLY A 122 9.24 3.50 -7.37
C GLY A 122 7.89 2.80 -7.22
N TRP A 123 7.70 1.66 -7.89
CA TRP A 123 6.49 0.86 -7.82
C TRP A 123 6.28 0.18 -6.46
N GLU A 124 7.33 0.05 -5.64
CA GLU A 124 7.24 -0.60 -4.33
C GLU A 124 6.27 0.14 -3.41
N LEU A 125 6.19 1.47 -3.54
CA LEU A 125 5.24 2.29 -2.78
C LEU A 125 3.80 1.81 -2.96
N ASN A 126 3.37 1.56 -4.20
CA ASN A 126 2.02 1.10 -4.52
C ASN A 126 1.75 -0.29 -3.93
N MET A 127 2.77 -1.16 -3.97
CA MET A 127 2.67 -2.50 -3.41
C MET A 127 2.55 -2.48 -1.87
N VAL A 128 3.35 -1.65 -1.18
CA VAL A 128 3.25 -1.46 0.28
C VAL A 128 1.91 -0.84 0.68
N ASN A 129 1.39 0.12 -0.09
CA ASN A 129 0.06 0.67 0.12
C ASN A 129 -1.01 -0.42 0.04
N LEU A 130 -0.96 -1.25 -1.01
CA LEU A 130 -1.87 -2.39 -1.20
C LEU A 130 -1.77 -3.40 -0.05
N PHE A 131 -0.56 -3.78 0.37
CA PHE A 131 -0.36 -4.71 1.49
C PHE A 131 -0.87 -4.14 2.81
N SER A 132 -0.61 -2.87 3.11
CA SER A 132 -1.12 -2.24 4.35
C SER A 132 -2.64 -2.28 4.42
N LEU A 133 -3.29 -2.01 3.29
CA LEU A 133 -4.73 -1.94 3.16
C LEU A 133 -5.34 -3.34 3.21
N LEU A 134 -4.68 -4.32 2.59
CA LEU A 134 -5.04 -5.72 2.70
C LEU A 134 -4.96 -6.21 4.14
N ALA A 135 -3.84 -5.94 4.82
CA ALA A 135 -3.64 -6.34 6.21
C ALA A 135 -4.72 -5.74 7.11
N TRP A 136 -5.03 -4.45 6.93
CA TRP A 136 -6.08 -3.77 7.70
C TRP A 136 -7.48 -4.34 7.48
N CYS A 137 -7.83 -4.68 6.23
CA CYS A 137 -9.13 -5.26 5.93
C CYS A 137 -9.27 -6.73 6.37
N ASN A 138 -8.16 -7.44 6.57
CA ASN A 138 -8.12 -8.89 6.83
C ASN A 138 -7.35 -9.25 8.09
N ILE A 139 -7.48 -8.43 9.14
CA ILE A 139 -6.80 -8.63 10.43
C ILE A 139 -7.12 -10.02 10.98
N GLY A 140 -6.09 -10.81 11.25
CA GLY A 140 -6.21 -12.17 11.77
C GLY A 140 -6.47 -13.27 10.73
N TYR A 141 -6.59 -12.93 9.45
CA TYR A 141 -6.80 -13.91 8.38
C TYR A 141 -5.58 -14.15 7.48
N ILE A 142 -4.54 -13.34 7.63
CA ILE A 142 -3.29 -13.45 6.88
C ILE A 142 -2.16 -13.66 7.88
N ASP A 143 -1.39 -14.73 7.68
CA ASP A 143 -0.16 -14.96 8.42
C ASP A 143 0.98 -14.13 7.82
N TRP A 144 1.32 -13.03 8.49
CA TRP A 144 2.43 -12.16 8.12
C TRP A 144 3.75 -12.56 8.77
N GLU A 145 3.74 -13.53 9.69
CA GLU A 145 4.90 -13.90 10.51
C GLU A 145 6.18 -14.18 9.70
N PRO A 146 6.13 -14.94 8.58
CA PRO A 146 7.32 -15.19 7.76
C PRO A 146 7.94 -13.93 7.16
N TRP A 147 7.14 -12.87 6.99
CA TRP A 147 7.50 -11.65 6.29
C TRP A 147 7.93 -10.51 7.22
N LEU A 148 7.64 -10.61 8.53
CA LEU A 148 7.92 -9.55 9.50
C LEU A 148 9.38 -9.07 9.48
N PRO A 149 10.41 -9.95 9.47
CA PRO A 149 11.80 -9.47 9.45
C PRO A 149 12.09 -8.58 8.23
N ARG A 150 11.55 -8.95 7.05
CA ARG A 150 11.72 -8.19 5.81
C ARG A 150 10.95 -6.88 5.86
N ILE A 151 9.69 -6.91 6.31
CA ILE A 151 8.83 -5.73 6.45
C ILE A 151 9.49 -4.68 7.33
N PHE A 152 9.90 -5.05 8.54
CA PHE A 152 10.55 -4.12 9.46
C PHE A 152 11.91 -3.64 8.98
N THR A 153 12.68 -4.49 8.29
CA THR A 153 13.94 -4.06 7.64
C THR A 153 13.69 -3.00 6.56
N ARG A 154 12.65 -3.17 5.73
CA ARG A 154 12.30 -2.19 4.68
C ARG A 154 11.77 -0.89 5.28
N ILE A 155 10.93 -0.97 6.31
CA ILE A 155 10.43 0.21 7.04
C ILE A 155 11.60 0.99 7.65
N LEU A 156 12.55 0.31 8.31
CA LEU A 156 13.73 0.96 8.88
C LEU A 156 14.55 1.67 7.79
N LYS A 157 14.75 1.02 6.63
CA LYS A 157 15.44 1.62 5.48
C LYS A 157 14.70 2.84 4.92
N SER A 158 13.36 2.83 4.95
CA SER A 158 12.53 3.93 4.42
C SER A 158 12.64 5.24 5.22
N PHE A 159 13.11 5.19 6.47
CA PHE A 159 13.42 6.39 7.26
C PHE A 159 14.69 7.12 6.81
N SER A 160 15.47 6.54 5.89
CA SER A 160 16.66 7.18 5.29
C SER A 160 17.66 7.69 6.34
N LEU A 161 17.80 6.96 7.46
CA LEU A 161 18.61 7.40 8.60
C LEU A 161 20.10 7.46 8.21
N PRO A 162 20.84 8.50 8.63
CA PRO A 162 22.26 8.59 8.37
C PRO A 162 23.01 7.57 9.25
N VAL A 163 23.45 6.47 8.65
CA VAL A 163 24.23 5.43 9.32
C VAL A 163 25.58 5.29 8.61
N GLY A 164 26.69 5.45 9.35
CA GLY A 164 28.05 5.31 8.82
C GLY A 164 28.67 6.61 8.26
N LYS A 165 29.92 6.52 7.80
CA LYS A 165 30.76 7.68 7.41
C LYS A 165 30.62 8.10 5.94
N LEU A 166 29.93 7.33 5.10
CA LEU A 166 29.76 7.60 3.65
C LEU A 166 28.28 7.84 3.35
N GLN A 167 27.87 9.10 3.30
CA GLN A 167 26.51 9.50 2.96
C GLN A 167 26.34 9.57 1.43
N VAL A 168 26.06 8.44 0.80
CA VAL A 168 25.59 8.41 -0.59
C VAL A 168 24.10 8.06 -0.54
N SER A 169 23.23 9.07 -0.56
CA SER A 169 21.80 8.83 -0.70
C SER A 169 21.49 8.53 -2.17
N LEU A 170 21.35 7.25 -2.51
CA LEU A 170 20.64 6.87 -3.72
C LEU A 170 19.19 7.37 -3.63
N GLN A 171 18.57 7.69 -4.78
CA GLN A 171 17.16 8.08 -4.83
C GLN A 171 16.32 7.07 -4.04
N GLN A 172 15.67 7.56 -2.99
CA GLN A 172 14.86 6.75 -2.09
C GLN A 172 13.42 7.21 -2.24
N TYR A 173 12.56 6.33 -2.73
CA TYR A 173 11.12 6.54 -2.67
C TYR A 173 10.69 6.31 -1.22
N HIS A 174 9.99 7.30 -0.67
CA HIS A 174 9.53 7.28 0.71
C HIS A 174 8.19 6.56 0.81
N TYR A 175 8.08 5.62 1.75
CA TYR A 175 6.80 5.03 2.06
C TYR A 175 5.86 6.06 2.70
N SER A 176 4.57 5.95 2.42
CA SER A 176 3.57 6.70 3.16
C SER A 176 3.57 6.22 4.61
N MET A 177 3.85 7.13 5.55
CA MET A 177 3.81 6.81 6.99
C MET A 177 2.43 6.32 7.43
N SER A 178 1.35 6.73 6.76
CA SER A 178 0.00 6.20 7.02
C SER A 178 -0.09 4.72 6.67
N SER A 179 0.46 4.31 5.52
CA SER A 179 0.42 2.92 5.06
C SER A 179 1.30 2.06 5.96
N VAL A 180 2.51 2.52 6.29
CA VAL A 180 3.43 1.82 7.19
C VAL A 180 2.78 1.56 8.55
N THR A 181 2.23 2.60 9.18
CA THR A 181 1.64 2.50 10.51
C THR A 181 0.36 1.66 10.51
N THR A 182 -0.50 1.82 9.51
CA THR A 182 -1.66 0.94 9.27
C THR A 182 -1.24 -0.52 9.15
N TRP A 183 -0.18 -0.81 8.39
CA TRP A 183 0.29 -2.19 8.19
C TRP A 183 0.80 -2.81 9.48
N ILE A 184 1.68 -2.09 10.20
CA ILE A 184 2.20 -2.53 11.50
C ILE A 184 1.03 -2.81 12.45
N VAL A 185 0.13 -1.84 12.61
CA VAL A 185 -0.98 -1.96 13.54
C VAL A 185 -1.92 -3.10 13.14
N ALA A 186 -2.17 -3.34 11.86
CA ALA A 186 -2.98 -4.46 11.40
C ALA A 186 -2.36 -5.83 11.76
N MET A 187 -1.03 -5.93 11.79
CA MET A 187 -0.29 -7.15 12.11
C MET A 187 -0.12 -7.41 13.63
N LEU A 188 -0.39 -6.43 14.49
CA LEU A 188 -0.27 -6.62 15.94
C LEU A 188 -1.31 -7.62 16.49
N GLY A 189 -0.95 -8.40 17.50
CA GLY A 189 -1.87 -9.33 18.19
C GLY A 189 -1.86 -10.75 17.59
N ASN A 190 -2.86 -11.55 17.98
CA ASN A 190 -3.03 -12.95 17.52
C ASN A 190 -1.80 -13.86 17.69
N GLY A 191 -0.96 -13.60 18.70
CA GLY A 191 0.26 -14.38 18.95
C GLY A 191 1.43 -14.08 18.00
N SER A 192 1.31 -13.09 17.11
CA SER A 192 2.39 -12.67 16.22
C SER A 192 3.55 -12.01 16.98
N SER A 193 4.79 -12.19 16.49
CA SER A 193 5.97 -11.49 16.99
C SER A 193 6.07 -10.02 16.52
N CYS A 194 5.07 -9.50 15.81
CA CYS A 194 5.05 -8.14 15.30
C CYS A 194 5.35 -7.07 16.37
N LEU A 195 4.86 -7.27 17.61
CA LEU A 195 5.16 -6.35 18.72
C LEU A 195 6.65 -6.33 19.08
N GLN A 196 7.31 -7.49 19.07
CA GLN A 196 8.76 -7.57 19.32
C GLN A 196 9.53 -6.82 18.22
N HIS A 197 9.20 -7.06 16.96
CA HIS A 197 9.80 -6.35 15.84
C HIS A 197 9.59 -4.82 15.91
N LEU A 198 8.42 -4.38 16.40
CA LEU A 198 8.15 -2.97 16.63
C LEU A 198 9.01 -2.38 17.76
N GLN A 199 9.20 -3.12 18.85
CA GLN A 199 10.10 -2.72 19.94
C GLN A 199 11.55 -2.64 19.47
N ASP A 200 11.99 -3.59 18.64
CA ASP A 200 13.33 -3.60 18.05
C ASP A 200 13.51 -2.41 17.10
N LEU A 201 12.49 -2.09 16.31
CA LEU A 201 12.48 -0.90 15.45
C LEU A 201 12.64 0.37 16.29
N PHE A 202 11.83 0.54 17.35
CA PHE A 202 11.94 1.69 18.25
C PHE A 202 13.32 1.78 18.91
N THR A 203 13.90 0.65 19.28
CA THR A 203 15.26 0.58 19.82
C THR A 203 16.29 1.07 18.80
N ALA A 204 16.18 0.64 17.55
CA ALA A 204 17.08 1.04 16.47
C ALA A 204 17.00 2.55 16.15
N ILE A 205 15.81 3.14 16.21
CA ILE A 205 15.59 4.56 15.85
C ILE A 205 15.66 5.52 17.05
N LYS A 206 15.75 5.00 18.29
CA LYS A 206 15.67 5.79 19.53
C LYS A 206 16.58 7.02 19.54
N ASN A 207 17.83 6.87 19.12
CA ASN A 207 18.81 7.96 19.17
C ASN A 207 18.44 9.11 18.22
N PHE A 208 17.71 8.84 17.14
CA PHE A 208 17.28 9.84 16.17
C PHE A 208 16.11 10.71 16.65
N TYR A 209 15.48 10.37 17.78
CA TYR A 209 14.48 11.22 18.45
C TYR A 209 15.08 12.21 19.43
N HIS A 210 16.37 12.11 19.75
CA HIS A 210 17.00 13.06 20.67
C HIS A 210 17.04 14.47 20.02
N PRO A 211 16.70 15.56 20.73
CA PRO A 211 16.64 16.91 20.16
C PRO A 211 17.94 17.36 19.46
N SER A 212 19.09 16.90 19.97
CA SER A 212 20.40 17.19 19.36
C SER A 212 20.67 16.47 18.03
N ASN A 213 19.89 15.45 17.68
CA ASN A 213 20.03 14.67 16.44
C ASN A 213 18.95 15.09 15.44
N SER A 214 19.00 16.35 15.02
CA SER A 214 18.06 16.91 14.03
C SER A 214 18.52 16.60 12.59
N GLY A 215 17.56 16.34 11.70
CA GLY A 215 17.85 16.04 10.30
C GLY A 215 16.59 15.84 9.47
N LYS A 216 16.76 15.59 8.16
CA LYS A 216 15.63 15.40 7.23
C LYS A 216 14.67 14.27 7.66
N PHE A 217 15.20 13.21 8.27
CA PHE A 217 14.45 12.07 8.79
C PHE A 217 13.48 12.41 9.94
N GLN A 218 13.66 13.55 10.62
CA GLN A 218 12.90 13.88 11.82
C GLN A 218 11.41 14.06 11.55
N GLN A 219 11.05 14.62 10.38
CA GLN A 219 9.64 14.76 9.99
C GLN A 219 8.96 13.40 9.84
N ASP A 220 9.64 12.44 9.20
CA ASP A 220 9.12 11.08 9.02
C ASP A 220 9.00 10.33 10.35
N LEU A 221 9.98 10.46 11.24
CA LEU A 221 9.93 9.85 12.57
C LEU A 221 8.79 10.40 13.43
N ILE A 222 8.60 11.73 13.47
CA ILE A 222 7.48 12.35 14.20
C ILE A 222 6.14 11.92 13.59
N SER A 223 6.04 11.93 12.26
CA SER A 223 4.85 11.49 11.52
C SER A 223 4.52 10.03 11.80
N PHE A 224 5.54 9.16 11.82
CA PHE A 224 5.41 7.75 12.16
C PHE A 224 4.84 7.56 13.57
N LEU A 225 5.41 8.21 14.58
CA LEU A 225 4.94 8.07 15.96
C LEU A 225 3.48 8.52 16.12
N SER A 226 3.14 9.68 15.56
CA SER A 226 1.78 10.24 15.61
C SER A 226 0.76 9.33 14.91
N LYS A 227 1.07 8.89 13.69
CA LYS A 227 0.18 8.01 12.90
C LYS A 227 0.07 6.60 13.47
N LEU A 228 1.13 6.09 14.11
CA LEU A 228 1.09 4.79 14.79
C LEU A 228 0.09 4.82 15.95
N ALA A 229 0.13 5.88 16.77
CA ALA A 229 -0.83 6.06 17.84
C ALA A 229 -2.26 6.19 17.30
N GLN A 230 -2.46 7.00 16.25
CA GLN A 230 -3.78 7.16 15.62
C GLN A 230 -4.30 5.83 15.06
N ALA A 231 -3.50 5.11 14.28
CA ALA A 231 -3.90 3.83 13.70
C ALA A 231 -4.24 2.79 14.78
N PHE A 232 -3.50 2.79 15.90
CA PHE A 232 -3.80 1.92 17.04
C PHE A 232 -5.15 2.26 17.68
N VAL A 233 -5.42 3.55 17.91
CA VAL A 233 -6.71 4.05 18.41
C VAL A 233 -7.83 3.66 17.45
N ASP A 234 -7.66 3.87 16.16
CA ASP A 234 -8.64 3.53 15.11
C ASP A 234 -8.91 2.02 15.03
N ARG A 235 -7.97 1.16 15.46
CA ARG A 235 -8.16 -0.29 15.48
C ARG A 235 -8.95 -0.76 16.70
N VAL A 236 -8.77 -0.10 17.83
CA VAL A 236 -9.38 -0.50 19.12
C VAL A 236 -10.83 0.00 19.22
N HIS A 237 -11.21 1.03 18.48
CA HIS A 237 -12.56 1.60 18.42
C HIS A 237 -13.41 1.07 17.26
#